data_AF-A0A3B3I9W2-F1
#
_entry.id   AF-A0A3B3I9W2-F1
#
_cell.length_a   1.000
_cell.length_b   1.000
_cell.length_c   1.000
_cell.angle_alpha   90.00
_cell.angle_beta   90.00
_cell.angle_gamma   90.00
#
_symmetry.space_group_name_H-M   'P 1'
#
loop_
_entity.id
_entity.type
_entity.pdbx_description
1 polymer ?
#
loop_
_entity_poly.entity_id
_entity_poly.type
_entity_poly.pdbx_seq_one_letter_code
_entity_poly.pdbx_strand_id
1 'polypeptide(L)'
;CKIHKLHIIPLLLYCGRANLNTRIVGGQDAPPGFWPWQVSLQKSSHFCGGSLINNQWVLTAAHCFPSGSASGVNVVLGLQTLQGSNPNSVSQTVTTVIVHPDYNSGTSDNDIALLQLSSPVTFNNYITPVCLSSTGSTFYSGVNTWVTGWGNIGSGVSLPAPQTLQEVQVPIVGNRQCKCSYGASKITDNMVCAGLLEGGKDSCQGDSGGPLVIKQNNRWIQAGIVSFGQGCAEPNFPGVYSRVSQYQTWINTQITSNRPGFIAFTSTGTDSDLSVSCPGVPPISNVTTTPTSTTTTTTTMTSVFNVCVFSAAVVCGRATLNSRVLNGSSVVSEGQWPWMASLQKNGQHVCGGTLVSLDSVLSDANCFSSSPVPSEWTVVLGRLKQNGSNPFEVSLKVTNITLSNQTGSNVAVLQFSNNPPLNNYIQPICLDNGRTYPVGTTCWAAGWSSGQGGVLQEFQTSVLECPRPTAANDSICTTVFTLTEVK
;
A
#
# COMPACT_ATOMS: atom_id res chain seq x y z
N CYS A 1 15.57 27.30 -42.62
CA CYS A 1 15.75 26.80 -41.24
C CYS A 1 14.50 26.09 -40.76
N LYS A 2 14.50 24.76 -40.66
CA LYS A 2 13.41 23.99 -40.02
C LYS A 2 13.58 24.11 -38.51
N ILE A 3 12.72 24.91 -37.86
CA ILE A 3 12.62 24.96 -36.40
C ILE A 3 11.93 23.66 -35.96
N HIS A 4 12.69 22.71 -35.45
CA HIS A 4 12.12 21.59 -34.70
C HIS A 4 11.55 22.18 -33.41
N LYS A 5 10.22 22.22 -33.29
CA LYS A 5 9.53 22.43 -32.01
C LYS A 5 9.89 21.25 -31.11
N LEU A 6 10.89 21.45 -30.25
CA LEU A 6 11.12 20.61 -29.08
C LEU A 6 9.85 20.76 -28.22
N HIS A 7 8.97 19.76 -28.23
CA HIS A 7 7.87 19.67 -27.29
C HIS A 7 8.48 19.38 -25.91
N ILE A 8 8.80 20.43 -25.16
CA ILE A 8 9.05 20.34 -23.73
C ILE A 8 7.68 20.09 -23.09
N ILE A 9 7.24 18.83 -23.09
CA ILE A 9 6.12 18.39 -22.25
C ILE A 9 6.71 18.29 -20.84
N PRO A 10 6.20 19.03 -19.83
CA PRO A 10 6.78 19.00 -18.50
C PRO A 10 6.66 17.59 -17.90
N LEU A 11 7.77 17.01 -17.45
CA LEU A 11 7.86 15.62 -16.95
C LEU A 11 6.92 15.30 -15.77
N LEU A 12 6.42 16.32 -15.08
CA LEU A 12 5.31 16.23 -14.10
C LEU A 12 4.06 15.55 -14.68
N LEU A 13 3.90 15.54 -16.01
CA LEU A 13 2.80 14.87 -16.68
C LEU A 13 2.95 13.34 -16.73
N TYR A 14 4.16 12.76 -16.64
CA TYR A 14 4.37 11.32 -16.88
C TYR A 14 4.81 10.51 -15.66
N CYS A 15 5.49 11.12 -14.68
CA CYS A 15 5.96 10.34 -13.52
C CYS A 15 4.81 9.84 -12.65
N GLY A 16 5.04 8.73 -11.95
CA GLY A 16 4.17 8.21 -10.89
C GLY A 16 2.79 7.73 -11.39
N ARG A 17 2.65 7.45 -12.69
CA ARG A 17 1.42 6.94 -13.30
C ARG A 17 1.54 5.45 -13.59
N ALA A 18 0.92 4.62 -12.77
CA ALA A 18 0.78 3.18 -13.02
C ALA A 18 -0.63 2.88 -13.55
N ASN A 19 -0.85 3.00 -14.86
CA ASN A 19 -2.18 2.89 -15.48
C ASN A 19 -2.84 1.52 -15.27
N LEU A 20 -2.04 0.46 -15.12
CA LEU A 20 -2.53 -0.89 -14.89
C LEU A 20 -2.80 -1.18 -13.41
N ASN A 21 -2.25 -0.38 -12.49
CA ASN A 21 -2.42 -0.53 -11.05
C ASN A 21 -3.81 -0.03 -10.60
N THR A 22 -4.82 -0.91 -10.73
CA THR A 22 -6.24 -0.58 -10.45
C THR A 22 -6.73 -1.03 -9.07
N ARG A 23 -6.03 -1.95 -8.40
CA ARG A 23 -6.31 -2.43 -7.03
C ARG A 23 -5.07 -3.12 -6.50
N ILE A 24 -4.66 -2.86 -5.26
CA ILE A 24 -3.43 -3.43 -4.68
C ILE A 24 -3.79 -4.24 -3.43
N VAL A 25 -3.22 -5.43 -3.30
CA VAL A 25 -3.47 -6.36 -2.18
C VAL A 25 -2.11 -6.80 -1.63
N GLY A 26 -1.78 -6.45 -0.40
CA GLY A 26 -0.40 -6.55 0.11
C GLY A 26 0.09 -7.98 0.35
N GLY A 27 1.32 -8.28 -0.11
CA GLY A 27 2.08 -9.49 0.23
C GLY A 27 1.89 -10.65 -0.74
N GLN A 28 1.91 -10.40 -2.05
CA GLN A 28 1.69 -11.39 -3.12
C GLN A 28 2.48 -11.01 -4.39
N ASP A 29 2.42 -11.89 -5.40
CA ASP A 29 2.84 -11.61 -6.77
C ASP A 29 2.21 -10.31 -7.29
N ALA A 30 3.06 -9.36 -7.68
CA ALA A 30 2.64 -8.11 -8.30
C ALA A 30 2.18 -8.38 -9.74
N PRO A 31 0.99 -7.93 -10.16
CA PRO A 31 0.56 -8.11 -11.55
C PRO A 31 1.45 -7.36 -12.57
N PRO A 32 1.55 -7.86 -13.82
CA PRO A 32 2.34 -7.21 -14.87
C PRO A 32 2.01 -5.74 -15.08
N GLY A 33 3.03 -4.89 -14.95
CA GLY A 33 2.92 -3.44 -15.19
C GLY A 33 2.28 -2.64 -14.04
N PHE A 34 2.03 -3.25 -12.88
CA PHE A 34 1.59 -2.51 -11.69
C PHE A 34 2.65 -1.54 -11.15
N TRP A 35 3.93 -1.87 -11.35
CA TRP A 35 5.08 -1.10 -10.88
C TRP A 35 6.01 -0.79 -12.05
N PRO A 36 5.58 0.03 -13.02
CA PRO A 36 6.26 0.21 -14.30
C PRO A 36 7.61 0.92 -14.21
N TRP A 37 7.99 1.41 -13.04
CA TRP A 37 9.32 1.96 -12.76
C TRP A 37 10.29 0.92 -12.22
N GLN A 38 9.83 -0.26 -11.79
CA GLN A 38 10.68 -1.27 -11.19
C GLN A 38 11.81 -1.68 -12.15
N VAL A 39 13.03 -1.67 -11.63
CA VAL A 39 14.24 -2.10 -12.35
C VAL A 39 14.80 -3.35 -11.70
N SER A 40 15.28 -4.27 -12.53
CA SER A 40 16.19 -5.34 -12.14
C SER A 40 17.60 -4.98 -12.61
N LEU A 41 18.54 -4.83 -11.67
CA LEU A 41 19.97 -4.67 -11.98
C LEU A 41 20.59 -6.06 -12.08
N GLN A 42 21.23 -6.32 -13.22
CA GLN A 42 21.74 -7.65 -13.56
C GLN A 42 23.21 -7.59 -14.00
N LYS A 43 23.98 -8.61 -13.62
CA LYS A 43 25.26 -8.96 -14.26
C LYS A 43 25.12 -10.31 -14.93
N SER A 44 25.41 -11.39 -14.20
CA SER A 44 25.05 -12.77 -14.55
C SER A 44 23.63 -13.13 -14.11
N SER A 45 23.16 -12.50 -13.04
CA SER A 45 21.82 -12.64 -12.47
C SER A 45 21.40 -11.30 -11.86
N HIS A 46 20.14 -11.22 -11.44
CA HIS A 46 19.66 -10.16 -10.56
C HIS A 46 20.53 -10.06 -9.30
N PHE A 47 20.93 -8.84 -8.94
CA PHE A 47 21.70 -8.58 -7.72
C PHE A 47 21.15 -7.41 -6.88
N CYS A 48 20.44 -6.46 -7.50
CA CYS A 48 19.78 -5.35 -6.84
C CYS A 48 18.56 -4.89 -7.63
N GLY A 49 17.65 -4.20 -6.95
CA GLY A 49 16.57 -3.42 -7.54
C GLY A 49 16.98 -1.99 -7.91
N GLY A 50 16.02 -1.27 -8.49
CA GLY A 50 16.13 0.13 -8.81
C GLY A 50 14.78 0.69 -9.23
N SER A 51 14.79 1.97 -9.60
CA SER A 51 13.59 2.67 -10.06
C SER A 51 13.91 3.61 -11.22
N LEU A 52 13.14 3.53 -12.29
CA LEU A 52 13.21 4.49 -13.39
C LEU A 52 12.68 5.85 -12.90
N ILE A 53 13.47 6.92 -13.06
CA ILE A 53 13.11 8.27 -12.57
C ILE A 53 12.92 9.30 -13.69
N ASN A 54 13.43 9.00 -14.88
CA ASN A 54 13.08 9.65 -16.15
C ASN A 54 13.34 8.65 -17.30
N ASN A 55 13.48 9.08 -18.55
CA ASN A 55 13.69 8.14 -19.66
C ASN A 55 15.12 7.58 -19.78
N GLN A 56 16.11 8.05 -19.02
CA GLN A 56 17.50 7.62 -19.17
C GLN A 56 18.24 7.47 -17.83
N TRP A 57 17.54 7.61 -16.71
CA TRP A 57 18.13 7.58 -15.38
C TRP A 57 17.37 6.64 -14.46
N VAL A 58 18.14 5.86 -13.71
CA VAL A 58 17.67 4.95 -12.67
C VAL A 58 18.23 5.38 -11.33
N LEU A 59 17.38 5.34 -10.30
CA LEU A 59 17.73 5.55 -8.91
C LEU A 59 17.84 4.19 -8.19
N THR A 60 18.90 3.99 -7.42
CA THR A 60 19.20 2.77 -6.68
C THR A 60 20.07 3.08 -5.45
N ALA A 61 20.50 2.06 -4.71
CA ALA A 61 21.35 2.19 -3.53
C ALA A 61 22.85 2.25 -3.93
N ALA A 62 23.65 2.97 -3.15
CA ALA A 62 25.10 3.05 -3.34
C ALA A 62 25.80 1.72 -3.06
N HIS A 63 25.33 0.96 -2.05
CA HIS A 63 25.92 -0.32 -1.68
C HIS A 63 25.82 -1.39 -2.78
N CYS A 64 24.93 -1.21 -3.77
CA CYS A 64 24.86 -2.06 -4.96
C CYS A 64 26.08 -1.86 -5.90
N PHE A 65 26.82 -0.75 -5.73
CA PHE A 65 27.97 -0.37 -6.57
C PHE A 65 29.18 0.05 -5.71
N PRO A 66 29.74 -0.84 -4.87
CA PRO A 66 30.82 -0.49 -3.96
C PRO A 66 32.10 -0.01 -4.67
N SER A 67 32.31 -0.41 -5.94
CA SER A 67 33.43 0.04 -6.77
C SER A 67 33.09 1.16 -7.75
N GLY A 68 31.84 1.66 -7.75
CA GLY A 68 31.37 2.68 -8.69
C GLY A 68 31.42 2.26 -10.17
N SER A 69 31.54 0.97 -10.47
CA SER A 69 31.74 0.49 -11.84
C SER A 69 30.43 0.13 -12.55
N ALA A 70 30.27 0.65 -13.77
CA ALA A 70 29.19 0.29 -14.69
C ALA A 70 29.43 -1.05 -15.41
N SER A 71 30.63 -1.62 -15.32
CA SER A 71 31.06 -2.73 -16.18
C SER A 71 30.22 -3.99 -15.96
N GLY A 72 29.68 -4.52 -17.07
CA GLY A 72 28.87 -5.73 -17.10
C GLY A 72 27.47 -5.59 -16.49
N VAL A 73 27.05 -4.36 -16.15
CA VAL A 73 25.72 -4.12 -15.55
C VAL A 73 24.69 -3.83 -16.65
N ASN A 74 23.61 -4.60 -16.61
CA ASN A 74 22.40 -4.37 -17.39
C ASN A 74 21.28 -3.88 -16.47
N VAL A 75 20.59 -2.84 -16.92
CA VAL A 75 19.33 -2.36 -16.35
C VAL A 75 18.19 -2.99 -17.16
N VAL A 76 17.38 -3.81 -16.50
CA VAL A 76 16.23 -4.47 -17.14
C VAL A 76 14.93 -3.88 -16.60
N LEU A 77 14.13 -3.32 -17.51
CA LEU A 77 12.85 -2.64 -17.27
C LEU A 77 11.69 -3.45 -17.85
N GLY A 78 10.46 -3.22 -17.37
CA GLY A 78 9.26 -3.91 -17.88
C GLY A 78 9.25 -5.43 -17.62
N LEU A 79 10.08 -5.88 -16.68
CA LEU A 79 10.25 -7.28 -16.30
C LEU A 79 9.16 -7.69 -15.30
N GLN A 80 8.59 -8.88 -15.48
CA GLN A 80 7.63 -9.49 -14.56
C GLN A 80 8.28 -10.62 -13.75
N THR A 81 8.99 -11.51 -14.43
CA THR A 81 9.65 -12.67 -13.83
C THR A 81 11.15 -12.63 -14.12
N LEU A 82 12.00 -13.05 -13.18
CA LEU A 82 13.44 -13.17 -13.48
C LEU A 82 13.75 -14.33 -14.44
N GLN A 83 12.82 -15.27 -14.60
CA GLN A 83 12.96 -16.45 -15.46
C GLN A 83 11.82 -16.54 -16.47
N GLY A 84 12.11 -17.06 -17.65
CA GLY A 84 11.12 -17.25 -18.72
C GLY A 84 10.88 -16.02 -19.58
N SER A 85 9.76 -16.03 -20.31
CA SER A 85 9.45 -15.02 -21.32
C SER A 85 8.90 -13.73 -20.71
N ASN A 86 9.50 -12.60 -21.05
CA ASN A 86 9.08 -11.27 -20.63
C ASN A 86 8.90 -10.36 -21.87
N PRO A 87 7.71 -10.34 -22.50
CA PRO A 87 7.49 -9.65 -23.77
C PRO A 87 7.60 -8.12 -23.70
N ASN A 88 7.46 -7.55 -22.49
CA ASN A 88 7.56 -6.11 -22.25
C ASN A 88 8.97 -5.68 -21.79
N SER A 89 9.91 -6.63 -21.69
CA SER A 89 11.23 -6.34 -21.15
C SER A 89 12.08 -5.50 -22.09
N VAL A 90 12.78 -4.52 -21.52
CA VAL A 90 13.78 -3.70 -22.22
C VAL A 90 15.06 -3.75 -21.40
N SER A 91 16.15 -4.17 -22.02
CA SER A 91 17.47 -4.20 -21.40
C SER A 91 18.33 -3.05 -21.94
N GLN A 92 18.99 -2.33 -21.04
CA GLN A 92 19.91 -1.24 -21.37
C GLN A 92 21.21 -1.40 -20.59
N THR A 93 22.33 -1.10 -21.24
CA THR A 93 23.62 -1.01 -20.55
C THR A 93 23.74 0.32 -19.79
N VAL A 94 24.60 0.35 -18.78
CA VAL A 94 24.89 1.56 -17.99
C VAL A 94 26.14 2.26 -18.54
N THR A 95 26.07 3.56 -18.81
CA THR A 95 27.24 4.36 -19.21
C THR A 95 27.95 4.99 -18.03
N THR A 96 27.21 5.32 -16.97
CA THR A 96 27.75 6.06 -15.82
C THR A 96 27.04 5.61 -14.56
N VAL A 97 27.82 5.35 -13.50
CA VAL A 97 27.36 5.15 -12.13
C VAL A 97 27.83 6.36 -11.32
N ILE A 98 26.92 7.00 -10.61
CA ILE A 98 27.22 8.13 -9.73
C ILE A 98 26.79 7.75 -8.32
N VAL A 99 27.74 7.34 -7.49
CA VAL A 99 27.53 7.09 -6.07
C VAL A 99 27.55 8.43 -5.32
N HIS A 100 26.70 8.59 -4.31
CA HIS A 100 26.73 9.79 -3.48
C HIS A 100 28.12 9.95 -2.84
N PRO A 101 28.76 11.14 -2.93
CA PRO A 101 30.13 11.33 -2.47
C PRO A 101 30.31 11.07 -0.97
N ASP A 102 29.26 11.32 -0.19
CA ASP A 102 29.25 11.11 1.27
C ASP A 102 28.71 9.74 1.69
N TYR A 103 28.57 8.78 0.76
CA TYR A 103 28.17 7.42 1.11
C TYR A 103 29.18 6.77 2.06
N ASN A 104 28.69 6.28 3.20
CA ASN A 104 29.50 5.60 4.20
C ASN A 104 29.04 4.15 4.36
N SER A 105 29.85 3.20 3.88
CA SER A 105 29.54 1.77 3.95
C SER A 105 29.54 1.18 5.36
N GLY A 106 30.13 1.87 6.34
CA GLY A 106 30.12 1.44 7.74
C GLY A 106 28.82 1.81 8.47
N THR A 107 28.14 2.88 8.06
CA THR A 107 26.88 3.36 8.66
C THR A 107 25.67 3.19 7.75
N SER A 108 25.89 2.86 6.47
CA SER A 108 24.91 2.91 5.39
C SER A 108 24.26 4.29 5.19
N ASP A 109 24.89 5.36 5.71
CA ASP A 109 24.39 6.73 5.51
C ASP A 109 24.73 7.21 4.09
N ASN A 110 23.84 8.02 3.50
CA ASN A 110 23.91 8.44 2.11
C ASN A 110 23.93 7.30 1.08
N ASP A 111 23.20 6.21 1.36
CA ASP A 111 23.13 5.02 0.51
C ASP A 111 22.22 5.22 -0.71
N ILE A 112 22.72 6.00 -1.67
CA ILE A 112 22.01 6.38 -2.90
C ILE A 112 22.98 6.48 -4.08
N ALA A 113 22.56 6.00 -5.23
CA ALA A 113 23.30 6.11 -6.49
C ALA A 113 22.37 6.36 -7.68
N LEU A 114 22.92 7.00 -8.71
CA LEU A 114 22.27 7.23 -10.00
C LEU A 114 22.98 6.42 -11.09
N LEU A 115 22.20 5.81 -11.96
CA LEU A 115 22.69 5.11 -13.15
C LEU A 115 22.18 5.82 -14.39
N GLN A 116 23.09 6.18 -15.29
CA GLN A 116 22.73 6.68 -16.61
C GLN A 116 22.70 5.52 -17.61
N LEU A 117 21.59 5.39 -18.32
CA LEU A 117 21.41 4.39 -19.38
C LEU A 117 22.13 4.81 -20.66
N SER A 118 22.63 3.83 -21.41
CA SER A 118 23.29 4.06 -22.70
C SER A 118 22.38 4.65 -23.77
N SER A 119 21.07 4.40 -23.67
CA SER A 119 20.07 5.05 -24.50
C SER A 119 18.76 5.31 -23.74
N PRO A 120 17.99 6.35 -24.10
CA PRO A 120 16.68 6.59 -23.50
C PRO A 120 15.69 5.47 -23.81
N VAL A 121 14.83 5.15 -22.84
CA VAL A 121 13.74 4.19 -23.00
C VAL A 121 12.42 4.86 -23.38
N THR A 122 11.61 4.14 -24.17
CA THR A 122 10.28 4.59 -24.58
C THR A 122 9.26 4.24 -23.50
N PHE A 123 8.47 5.22 -23.07
CA PHE A 123 7.42 5.00 -22.08
C PHE A 123 6.23 4.24 -22.65
N ASN A 124 5.69 3.30 -21.88
CA ASN A 124 4.50 2.51 -22.18
C ASN A 124 3.83 2.05 -20.87
N ASN A 125 2.78 1.22 -20.92
CA ASN A 125 2.08 0.79 -19.71
C ASN A 125 2.92 -0.05 -18.71
N TYR A 126 4.07 -0.56 -19.13
CA TYR A 126 4.98 -1.40 -18.34
C TYR A 126 6.30 -0.69 -18.01
N ILE A 127 6.59 0.45 -18.64
CA ILE A 127 7.82 1.22 -18.47
C ILE A 127 7.44 2.70 -18.35
N THR A 128 7.40 3.25 -17.13
CA THR A 128 7.23 4.68 -16.87
C THR A 128 7.97 5.06 -15.59
N PRO A 129 8.41 6.32 -15.46
CA PRO A 129 9.16 6.72 -14.29
C PRO A 129 8.26 6.91 -13.06
N VAL A 130 8.80 6.71 -11.86
CA VAL A 130 8.17 7.11 -10.60
C VAL A 130 8.43 8.60 -10.34
N CYS A 131 7.54 9.29 -9.61
CA CYS A 131 7.88 10.62 -9.10
C CYS A 131 8.78 10.47 -7.86
N LEU A 132 9.64 11.43 -7.60
CA LEU A 132 10.47 11.46 -6.40
C LEU A 132 9.83 12.36 -5.34
N SER A 133 10.00 12.01 -4.07
CA SER A 133 9.58 12.90 -2.98
C SER A 133 10.43 14.15 -2.97
N SER A 134 9.79 15.32 -2.90
CA SER A 134 10.51 16.59 -2.85
C SER A 134 11.02 16.89 -1.45
N THR A 135 12.01 17.78 -1.33
CA THR A 135 12.39 18.42 -0.08
C THR A 135 11.14 19.00 0.61
N GLY A 136 11.05 18.81 1.92
CA GLY A 136 9.87 19.18 2.71
C GLY A 136 8.75 18.13 2.76
N SER A 137 8.89 17.00 2.07
CA SER A 137 7.93 15.89 2.21
C SER A 137 7.92 15.34 3.64
N THR A 138 6.74 15.06 4.18
CA THR A 138 6.52 14.55 5.53
C THR A 138 5.97 13.13 5.50
N PHE A 139 6.57 12.20 6.23
CA PHE A 139 6.15 10.80 6.30
C PHE A 139 5.90 10.42 7.77
N TYR A 140 4.66 10.59 8.23
CA TYR A 140 4.28 10.27 9.60
C TYR A 140 4.15 8.76 9.81
N SER A 141 4.34 8.32 11.06
CA SER A 141 4.16 6.91 11.46
C SER A 141 2.78 6.38 11.06
N GLY A 142 2.74 5.14 10.57
CA GLY A 142 1.50 4.47 10.15
C GLY A 142 1.04 4.81 8.73
N VAL A 143 1.69 5.76 8.05
CA VAL A 143 1.41 6.03 6.64
C VAL A 143 1.80 4.81 5.79
N ASN A 144 0.84 4.29 5.02
CA ASN A 144 1.09 3.09 4.21
C ASN A 144 1.96 3.37 3.00
N THR A 145 2.97 2.53 2.83
CA THR A 145 3.91 2.51 1.70
C THR A 145 3.99 1.12 1.09
N TRP A 146 4.59 1.02 -0.09
CA TRP A 146 4.74 -0.20 -0.84
C TRP A 146 6.20 -0.42 -1.19
N VAL A 147 6.66 -1.65 -1.04
CA VAL A 147 7.98 -2.11 -1.48
C VAL A 147 7.79 -3.20 -2.51
N THR A 148 8.64 -3.19 -3.53
CA THR A 148 8.58 -4.13 -4.63
C THR A 148 9.97 -4.63 -4.99
N GLY A 149 10.06 -5.91 -5.35
CA GLY A 149 11.32 -6.50 -5.78
C GLY A 149 11.26 -8.01 -5.99
N TRP A 150 12.41 -8.59 -6.33
CA TRP A 150 12.62 -10.01 -6.56
C TRP A 150 13.57 -10.64 -5.55
N GLY A 151 13.77 -9.95 -4.42
CA GLY A 151 14.56 -10.47 -3.33
C GLY A 151 13.96 -11.72 -2.71
N ASN A 152 14.66 -12.18 -1.68
CA ASN A 152 14.24 -13.31 -0.87
C ASN A 152 12.86 -13.04 -0.25
N ILE A 153 12.07 -14.09 -0.07
CA ILE A 153 10.74 -14.02 0.58
C ILE A 153 10.82 -14.24 2.09
N GLY A 154 12.04 -14.34 2.62
CA GLY A 154 12.37 -14.53 4.02
C GLY A 154 13.89 -14.65 4.19
N SER A 155 14.39 -14.61 5.42
CA SER A 155 15.82 -14.68 5.67
C SER A 155 16.43 -15.96 5.08
N GLY A 156 17.24 -15.82 4.02
CA GLY A 156 17.83 -16.93 3.29
C GLY A 156 16.87 -17.77 2.43
N VAL A 157 15.62 -17.33 2.26
CA VAL A 157 14.61 -18.04 1.47
C VAL A 157 14.45 -17.37 0.12
N SER A 158 15.02 -17.96 -0.92
CA SER A 158 14.90 -17.47 -2.29
C SER A 158 13.47 -17.54 -2.80
N LEU A 159 13.11 -16.57 -3.64
CA LEU A 159 11.85 -16.56 -4.37
C LEU A 159 11.74 -17.80 -5.29
N PRO A 160 10.61 -18.55 -5.27
CA PRO A 160 10.44 -19.73 -6.11
C PRO A 160 10.35 -19.36 -7.61
N ALA A 161 10.70 -20.30 -8.49
CA ALA A 161 10.51 -20.14 -9.92
C ALA A 161 9.02 -19.90 -10.25
N PRO A 162 8.68 -18.98 -11.19
CA PRO A 162 9.57 -18.30 -12.14
C PRO A 162 10.19 -16.99 -11.60
N GLN A 163 10.16 -16.77 -10.29
CA GLN A 163 10.65 -15.56 -9.63
C GLN A 163 9.85 -14.32 -10.08
N THR A 164 8.54 -14.33 -9.81
CA THR A 164 7.61 -13.24 -10.07
C THR A 164 7.87 -12.04 -9.17
N LEU A 165 7.79 -10.81 -9.71
CA LEU A 165 7.90 -9.58 -8.93
C LEU A 165 6.92 -9.62 -7.74
N GLN A 166 7.39 -9.31 -6.54
CA GLN A 166 6.56 -9.26 -5.34
C GLN A 166 6.18 -7.82 -5.00
N GLU A 167 5.03 -7.65 -4.36
CA GLU A 167 4.61 -6.38 -3.74
C GLU A 167 4.21 -6.59 -2.28
N VAL A 168 4.70 -5.73 -1.39
CA VAL A 168 4.32 -5.73 0.03
C VAL A 168 3.97 -4.34 0.50
N GLN A 169 2.86 -4.23 1.23
CA GLN A 169 2.48 -2.99 1.91
C GLN A 169 3.05 -3.00 3.32
N VAL A 170 3.79 -1.94 3.65
CA VAL A 170 4.38 -1.71 4.98
C VAL A 170 4.10 -0.28 5.43
N PRO A 171 3.80 -0.04 6.71
CA PRO A 171 3.64 1.32 7.23
C PRO A 171 5.01 1.98 7.46
N ILE A 172 5.06 3.30 7.34
CA ILE A 172 6.18 4.09 7.83
C ILE A 172 6.31 3.90 9.34
N VAL A 173 7.54 3.67 9.78
CA VAL A 173 7.95 3.77 11.18
C VAL A 173 8.73 5.06 11.33
N GLY A 174 8.26 5.95 12.19
CA GLY A 174 8.92 7.22 12.44
C GLY A 174 10.34 7.03 12.96
N ASN A 175 11.20 8.02 12.66
CA ASN A 175 12.63 7.91 12.91
C ASN A 175 12.95 7.77 14.40
N ARG A 176 12.14 8.31 15.32
CA ARG A 176 12.35 8.15 16.77
C ARG A 176 12.08 6.72 17.19
N GLN A 177 10.97 6.13 16.76
CA GLN A 177 10.71 4.70 16.98
C GLN A 177 11.81 3.82 16.34
N CYS A 178 12.24 4.13 15.13
CA CYS A 178 13.30 3.38 14.47
C CYS A 178 14.65 3.49 15.20
N LYS A 179 14.97 4.67 15.76
CA LYS A 179 16.12 4.85 16.67
C LYS A 179 16.00 4.02 17.94
N CYS A 180 14.78 3.83 18.47
CA CYS A 180 14.57 2.94 19.61
C CYS A 180 14.82 1.48 19.26
N SER A 181 14.51 1.07 18.02
CA SER A 181 14.77 -0.27 17.51
C SER A 181 16.25 -0.54 17.27
N TYR A 182 16.94 0.34 16.53
CA TYR A 182 18.31 0.11 16.07
C TYR A 182 19.41 0.71 16.96
N GLY A 183 19.03 1.61 17.87
CA GLY A 183 19.94 2.47 18.62
C GLY A 183 20.04 3.87 18.02
N ALA A 184 20.12 4.88 18.88
CA ALA A 184 20.00 6.29 18.51
C ALA A 184 21.04 6.81 17.51
N SER A 185 22.22 6.20 17.47
CA SER A 185 23.32 6.58 16.56
C SER A 185 23.26 5.89 15.19
N LYS A 186 22.43 4.85 15.01
CA LYS A 186 22.37 4.07 13.77
C LYS A 186 21.44 4.66 12.71
N ILE A 187 20.40 5.40 13.13
CA ILE A 187 19.40 5.95 12.22
C ILE A 187 19.61 7.46 12.09
N THR A 188 19.89 7.93 10.87
CA THR A 188 20.11 9.35 10.55
C THR A 188 18.84 9.98 9.96
N ASP A 189 18.84 11.30 9.79
CA ASP A 189 17.71 12.01 9.15
C ASP A 189 17.68 11.82 7.62
N ASN A 190 18.76 11.24 7.07
CA ASN A 190 18.90 10.77 5.69
C ASN A 190 18.24 9.40 5.48
N MET A 191 17.69 8.79 6.53
CA MET A 191 17.01 7.50 6.52
C MET A 191 15.52 7.66 6.85
N VAL A 192 14.72 6.72 6.34
CA VAL A 192 13.31 6.51 6.68
C VAL A 192 13.10 5.01 6.92
N CYS A 193 12.30 4.66 7.91
CA CYS A 193 12.03 3.26 8.23
C CYS A 193 10.60 2.88 7.84
N ALA A 194 10.40 1.64 7.43
CA ALA A 194 9.08 1.11 7.11
C ALA A 194 9.03 -0.39 7.40
N GLY A 195 7.93 -0.86 7.98
CA GLY A 195 7.79 -2.26 8.39
C GLY A 195 6.74 -2.42 9.48
N LEU A 196 6.32 -3.66 9.72
CA LEU A 196 5.48 -4.00 10.87
C LEU A 196 6.39 -4.25 12.08
N LEU A 197 6.09 -3.61 13.22
CA LEU A 197 6.84 -3.85 14.45
C LEU A 197 6.59 -5.26 14.99
N GLU A 198 5.45 -5.89 14.69
CA GLU A 198 5.23 -7.30 15.00
C GLU A 198 6.05 -8.25 14.11
N GLY A 199 6.70 -7.73 13.07
CA GLY A 199 7.40 -8.51 12.05
C GLY A 199 6.47 -9.09 10.99
N GLY A 200 6.99 -10.03 10.20
CA GLY A 200 6.23 -10.78 9.20
C GLY A 200 6.03 -10.11 7.83
N LYS A 201 6.24 -8.80 7.69
CA LYS A 201 6.30 -8.10 6.37
C LYS A 201 7.45 -7.09 6.32
N ASP A 202 8.35 -7.26 5.35
CA ASP A 202 9.47 -6.36 5.08
C ASP A 202 10.08 -6.64 3.69
N SER A 203 10.96 -5.75 3.24
CA SER A 203 11.95 -6.02 2.19
C SER A 203 13.01 -7.01 2.67
N CYS A 204 13.67 -7.70 1.74
CA CYS A 204 14.68 -8.70 2.09
C CYS A 204 15.87 -8.66 1.12
N GLN A 205 16.84 -9.57 1.31
CA GLN A 205 18.05 -9.59 0.47
C GLN A 205 17.69 -9.76 -1.01
N GLY A 206 18.25 -8.90 -1.87
CA GLY A 206 17.95 -8.82 -3.29
C GLY A 206 16.98 -7.69 -3.66
N ASP A 207 16.19 -7.18 -2.70
CA ASP A 207 15.37 -5.97 -2.92
C ASP A 207 16.19 -4.67 -2.80
N SER A 208 17.43 -4.76 -2.30
CA SER A 208 18.41 -3.67 -2.21
C SER A 208 18.39 -2.73 -3.41
N GLY A 209 18.27 -1.43 -3.17
CA GLY A 209 18.15 -0.42 -4.22
C GLY A 209 16.76 -0.28 -4.84
N GLY A 210 15.83 -1.19 -4.55
CA GLY A 210 14.42 -1.11 -4.94
C GLY A 210 13.67 0.05 -4.28
N PRO A 211 12.51 0.44 -4.82
CA PRO A 211 11.81 1.63 -4.37
C PRO A 211 10.86 1.35 -3.20
N LEU A 212 10.81 2.26 -2.23
CA LEU A 212 9.71 2.41 -1.28
C LEU A 212 8.80 3.54 -1.78
N VAL A 213 7.57 3.21 -2.19
CA VAL A 213 6.65 4.15 -2.85
C VAL A 213 5.38 4.41 -2.06
N ILE A 214 4.84 5.61 -2.21
CA ILE A 214 3.61 6.08 -1.60
C ILE A 214 2.70 6.72 -2.65
N LYS A 215 1.38 6.66 -2.44
CA LYS A 215 0.39 7.25 -3.36
C LYS A 215 -0.28 8.47 -2.74
N GLN A 216 -0.27 9.61 -3.45
CA GLN A 216 -1.05 10.81 -3.10
C GLN A 216 -1.60 11.44 -4.38
N ASN A 217 -2.88 11.85 -4.38
CA ASN A 217 -3.54 12.50 -5.52
C ASN A 217 -3.35 11.78 -6.86
N ASN A 218 -3.46 10.44 -6.83
CA ASN A 218 -3.27 9.55 -7.98
C ASN A 218 -1.85 9.59 -8.61
N ARG A 219 -0.85 9.97 -7.83
CA ARG A 219 0.57 9.89 -8.19
C ARG A 219 1.30 9.00 -7.22
N TRP A 220 2.15 8.14 -7.76
CA TRP A 220 3.12 7.37 -7.01
C TRP A 220 4.42 8.17 -6.85
N ILE A 221 4.87 8.25 -5.61
CA ILE A 221 6.00 9.06 -5.16
C ILE A 221 6.96 8.12 -4.42
N GLN A 222 8.22 8.09 -4.80
CA GLN A 222 9.24 7.34 -4.10
C GLN A 222 9.70 8.09 -2.87
N ALA A 223 9.38 7.53 -1.70
CA ALA A 223 9.75 8.04 -0.39
C ALA A 223 11.13 7.53 0.04
N GLY A 224 11.48 6.30 -0.36
CA GLY A 224 12.72 5.65 0.04
C GLY A 224 13.36 4.74 -1.00
N ILE A 225 14.57 4.29 -0.70
CA ILE A 225 15.34 3.29 -1.44
C ILE A 225 15.76 2.20 -0.45
N VAL A 226 15.48 0.93 -0.74
CA VAL A 226 15.84 -0.20 0.15
C VAL A 226 17.35 -0.18 0.41
N SER A 227 17.76 -0.10 1.68
CA SER A 227 19.16 0.02 2.08
C SER A 227 19.61 -1.16 2.93
N PHE A 228 19.11 -1.29 4.17
CA PHE A 228 19.50 -2.36 5.09
C PHE A 228 18.37 -2.73 6.06
N GLY A 229 18.56 -3.82 6.80
CA GLY A 229 17.64 -4.28 7.85
C GLY A 229 18.34 -5.28 8.77
N GLN A 230 17.65 -5.68 9.85
CA GLN A 230 18.09 -6.80 10.69
C GLN A 230 17.18 -7.99 10.37
N GLY A 231 17.76 -9.06 9.84
CA GLY A 231 16.97 -10.15 9.28
C GLY A 231 16.08 -9.70 8.12
N CYS A 232 15.01 -10.44 7.87
CA CYS A 232 13.92 -10.01 7.00
C CYS A 232 12.64 -10.10 7.80
N ALA A 233 11.95 -8.97 7.97
CA ALA A 233 10.71 -8.87 8.71
C ALA A 233 10.84 -9.35 10.18
N GLU A 234 11.98 -9.09 10.79
CA GLU A 234 12.23 -9.41 12.20
C GLU A 234 11.40 -8.48 13.10
N PRO A 235 10.73 -9.01 14.15
CA PRO A 235 9.96 -8.18 15.07
C PRO A 235 10.82 -7.07 15.67
N ASN A 236 10.24 -5.88 15.77
CA ASN A 236 10.84 -4.63 16.23
C ASN A 236 11.93 -4.02 15.33
N PHE A 237 12.37 -4.68 14.26
CA PHE A 237 13.41 -4.17 13.37
C PHE A 237 12.83 -3.89 11.98
N PRO A 238 12.19 -2.73 11.77
CA PRO A 238 11.67 -2.37 10.46
C PRO A 238 12.81 -2.14 9.46
N GLY A 239 12.57 -2.43 8.17
CA GLY A 239 13.51 -2.10 7.11
C GLY A 239 13.91 -0.62 7.11
N VAL A 240 15.17 -0.34 6.80
CA VAL A 240 15.73 1.00 6.72
C VAL A 240 16.01 1.35 5.27
N TYR A 241 15.56 2.55 4.88
CA TYR A 241 15.58 3.04 3.52
C TYR A 241 16.27 4.40 3.47
N SER A 242 17.00 4.70 2.40
CA SER A 242 17.50 6.06 2.16
C SER A 242 16.33 7.00 1.86
N ARG A 243 16.19 8.11 2.59
CA ARG A 243 15.09 9.07 2.49
C ARG A 243 15.25 9.98 1.28
N VAL A 244 14.54 9.68 0.19
CA VAL A 244 14.69 10.36 -1.12
C VAL A 244 14.54 11.89 -1.04
N SER A 245 13.66 12.40 -0.16
CA SER A 245 13.42 13.84 -0.02
C SER A 245 14.65 14.65 0.43
N GLN A 246 15.66 14.00 1.03
CA GLN A 246 16.92 14.67 1.41
C GLN A 246 17.87 14.86 0.23
N TYR A 247 17.69 14.11 -0.85
CA TYR A 247 18.64 14.06 -1.96
C TYR A 247 18.17 14.82 -3.21
N GLN A 248 17.03 15.53 -3.16
CA GLN A 248 16.53 16.29 -4.31
C GLN A 248 17.58 17.24 -4.89
N THR A 249 18.29 17.98 -4.05
CA THR A 249 19.32 18.92 -4.50
C THR A 249 20.43 18.18 -5.23
N TRP A 250 20.97 17.11 -4.63
CA TRP A 250 22.02 16.29 -5.24
C TRP A 250 21.57 15.68 -6.57
N ILE A 251 20.37 15.10 -6.65
CA ILE A 251 19.84 14.53 -7.90
C ILE A 251 19.77 15.61 -9.00
N ASN A 252 19.36 16.83 -8.66
CA ASN A 252 19.24 17.94 -9.61
C ASN A 252 20.58 18.52 -10.07
N THR A 253 21.67 18.32 -9.32
CA THR A 253 23.03 18.68 -9.76
C THR A 253 23.61 17.64 -10.72
N GLN A 254 23.26 16.37 -10.57
CA GLN A 254 23.71 15.30 -11.46
C GLN A 254 22.91 15.26 -12.77
N ILE A 255 21.59 15.46 -12.70
CA ILE A 255 20.69 15.38 -13.85
C ILE A 255 20.29 16.80 -14.29
N THR A 256 20.99 17.34 -15.28
CA THR A 256 20.78 18.72 -15.75
C THR A 256 19.77 18.84 -16.89
N SER A 257 19.54 17.76 -17.64
CA SER A 257 18.56 17.66 -18.72
C SER A 257 17.51 16.59 -18.41
N ASN A 258 16.27 16.82 -18.86
CA ASN A 258 15.14 15.91 -18.61
C ASN A 258 14.97 15.50 -17.14
N ARG A 259 14.96 16.50 -16.24
CA ARG A 259 14.94 16.29 -14.79
C ARG A 259 13.78 15.42 -14.32
N PRO A 260 13.99 14.54 -13.32
CA PRO A 260 12.93 13.73 -12.74
C PRO A 260 11.86 14.61 -12.09
N GLY A 261 10.62 14.10 -12.01
CA GLY A 261 9.51 14.82 -11.40
C GLY A 261 9.55 14.71 -9.88
N PHE A 262 9.60 15.84 -9.18
CA PHE A 262 9.51 15.91 -7.72
C PHE A 262 8.11 16.33 -7.28
N ILE A 263 7.54 15.64 -6.29
CA ILE A 263 6.23 15.94 -5.69
C ILE A 263 6.38 15.94 -4.17
N ALA A 264 5.87 16.99 -3.53
CA ALA A 264 5.78 17.05 -2.07
C ALA A 264 4.72 16.06 -1.59
N PHE A 265 5.12 15.08 -0.79
CA PHE A 265 4.17 14.25 -0.07
C PHE A 265 3.88 14.90 1.29
N THR A 266 2.61 15.18 1.57
CA THR A 266 2.19 15.74 2.87
C THR A 266 1.41 14.71 3.66
N SER A 267 1.92 14.32 4.83
CA SER A 267 1.20 13.46 5.76
C SER A 267 0.01 14.20 6.39
N THR A 268 -1.07 13.47 6.67
CA THR A 268 -2.25 14.02 7.33
C THR A 268 -2.31 13.55 8.78
N GLY A 269 -2.89 14.37 9.66
CA GLY A 269 -3.07 14.05 11.07
C GLY A 269 -1.90 14.52 11.94
N THR A 270 -1.74 13.90 13.10
CA THR A 270 -0.66 14.20 14.05
C THR A 270 0.47 13.20 13.91
N ASP A 271 1.71 13.69 13.95
CA ASP A 271 2.88 12.82 13.98
C ASP A 271 3.05 12.18 15.37
N SER A 272 2.60 10.94 15.51
CA SER A 272 2.71 10.19 16.77
C SER A 272 4.16 9.88 17.15
N ASP A 273 5.09 9.89 16.19
CA ASP A 273 6.51 9.62 16.45
C ASP A 273 7.12 10.67 17.38
N LEU A 274 6.61 11.91 17.36
CA LEU A 274 7.08 13.00 18.23
C LEU A 274 6.94 12.66 19.73
N SER A 275 6.00 11.77 20.07
CA SER A 275 5.80 11.31 21.45
C SER A 275 6.70 10.13 21.86
N VAL A 276 7.41 9.51 20.92
CA VAL A 276 8.24 8.34 21.17
C VAL A 276 9.49 8.71 21.96
N SER A 277 9.80 7.92 22.98
CA SER A 277 10.91 8.12 23.91
C SER A 277 11.60 6.80 24.24
N CYS A 278 12.93 6.80 24.21
CA CYS A 278 13.78 5.68 24.61
C CYS A 278 15.21 6.18 24.93
N PRO A 279 16.04 5.37 25.61
CA PRO A 279 17.42 5.73 25.93
C PRO A 279 18.21 6.16 24.68
N GLY A 280 18.90 7.31 24.77
CA GLY A 280 19.73 7.85 23.69
C GLY A 280 18.97 8.69 22.65
N VAL A 281 17.64 8.74 22.66
CA VAL A 281 16.84 9.63 21.79
C VAL A 281 16.38 10.86 22.61
N PRO A 282 16.90 12.07 22.35
CA PRO A 282 16.53 13.26 23.12
C PRO A 282 15.03 13.57 23.02
N PRO A 283 14.38 14.04 24.11
CA PRO A 283 13.02 14.55 24.04
C PRO A 283 12.98 15.79 23.15
N ILE A 284 11.90 15.94 22.39
CA ILE A 284 11.68 17.16 21.62
C ILE A 284 11.33 18.25 22.63
N SER A 285 12.24 19.21 22.81
CA SER A 285 11.91 20.41 23.56
C SER A 285 10.93 21.21 22.73
N ASN A 286 9.68 21.31 23.19
CA ASN A 286 8.77 22.33 22.69
C ASN A 286 9.48 23.66 22.89
N VAL A 287 9.96 24.29 21.82
CA VAL A 287 10.39 25.68 21.88
C VAL A 287 9.11 26.46 22.18
N THR A 288 8.90 26.76 23.46
CA THR A 288 7.99 27.81 23.88
C THR A 288 8.50 29.06 23.19
N THR A 289 7.79 29.50 22.15
CA THR A 289 7.92 30.84 21.60
C THR A 289 7.52 31.81 22.71
N THR A 290 8.50 32.16 23.53
CA THR A 290 8.42 33.33 24.38
C THR A 290 8.27 34.52 23.43
N PRO A 291 7.25 35.38 23.56
CA PRO A 291 7.11 36.55 22.70
C PRO A 291 8.19 37.55 23.10
N THR A 292 9.36 37.47 22.47
CA THR A 292 10.31 38.58 22.48
C THR A 292 9.75 39.63 21.54
N SER A 293 9.30 40.73 22.14
CA SER A 293 8.87 41.94 21.44
C SER A 293 10.03 42.51 20.62
N THR A 294 10.11 42.10 19.35
CA THR A 294 10.93 42.80 18.36
C THR A 294 10.00 43.48 17.38
N THR A 295 9.95 44.80 17.48
CA THR A 295 9.19 45.71 16.64
C THR A 295 9.64 45.54 15.18
N THR A 296 8.81 44.91 14.36
CA THR A 296 8.96 44.99 12.91
C THR A 296 7.61 45.30 12.28
N THR A 297 7.61 46.42 11.59
CA THR A 297 6.49 47.18 11.08
C THR A 297 5.60 46.35 10.16
N THR A 298 4.31 46.35 10.46
CA THR A 298 3.23 45.78 9.67
C THR A 298 3.14 46.48 8.32
N THR A 299 3.18 45.72 7.22
CA THR A 299 2.50 46.13 5.98
C THR A 299 1.43 45.09 5.69
N THR A 300 0.19 45.48 5.93
CA THR A 300 -1.04 44.72 5.73
C THR A 300 -1.29 44.46 4.24
N MET A 301 -1.40 43.19 3.85
CA MET A 301 -2.30 42.79 2.76
C MET A 301 -3.27 41.74 3.29
N THR A 302 -4.51 42.17 3.47
CA THR A 302 -5.67 41.34 3.77
C THR A 302 -5.94 40.37 2.63
N SER A 303 -5.90 39.07 2.92
CA SER A 303 -6.57 38.03 2.11
C SER A 303 -7.25 37.05 3.06
N VAL A 304 -8.57 37.02 2.97
CA VAL A 304 -9.48 36.10 3.65
C VAL A 304 -9.25 34.68 3.15
N PHE A 305 -8.67 33.81 3.98
CA PHE A 305 -8.72 32.36 3.77
C PHE A 305 -9.67 31.75 4.80
N ASN A 306 -10.86 31.35 4.33
CA ASN A 306 -11.71 30.38 5.01
C ASN A 306 -10.92 29.07 5.17
N VAL A 307 -10.76 28.62 6.41
CA VAL A 307 -10.20 27.30 6.72
C VAL A 307 -11.29 26.27 6.42
N CYS A 308 -11.20 25.59 5.27
CA CYS A 308 -11.94 24.35 5.05
C CYS A 308 -11.16 23.19 5.70
N VAL A 309 -11.74 22.61 6.76
CA VAL A 309 -11.28 21.35 7.34
C VAL A 309 -11.59 20.24 6.35
N PHE A 310 -10.57 19.73 5.66
CA PHE A 310 -10.73 18.58 4.77
C PHE A 310 -10.74 17.29 5.60
N SER A 311 -11.91 16.65 5.69
CA SER A 311 -12.04 15.28 6.19
C SER A 311 -11.25 14.34 5.27
N ALA A 312 -10.42 13.46 5.85
CA ALA A 312 -9.63 12.51 5.10
C ALA A 312 -10.52 11.64 4.17
N ALA A 313 -10.05 11.40 2.94
CA ALA A 313 -10.77 10.56 1.99
C ALA A 313 -10.81 9.10 2.48
N VAL A 314 -12.01 8.52 2.48
CA VAL A 314 -12.24 7.14 2.89
C VAL A 314 -11.78 6.21 1.77
N VAL A 315 -10.88 5.28 2.08
CA VAL A 315 -10.36 4.30 1.11
C VAL A 315 -10.94 2.93 1.43
N CYS A 316 -11.69 2.36 0.50
CA CYS A 316 -12.27 1.03 0.62
C CYS A 316 -11.25 -0.09 0.37
N GLY A 317 -11.55 -1.31 0.84
CA GLY A 317 -10.79 -2.53 0.54
C GLY A 317 -9.50 -2.73 1.34
N ARG A 318 -9.30 -1.98 2.44
CA ARG A 318 -8.14 -2.16 3.33
C ARG A 318 -8.42 -3.26 4.35
N ALA A 319 -7.70 -4.39 4.26
CA ALA A 319 -7.70 -5.45 5.27
C ALA A 319 -6.27 -5.69 5.76
N THR A 320 -5.81 -4.84 6.67
CA THR A 320 -4.42 -4.80 7.15
C THR A 320 -4.00 -6.06 7.88
N LEU A 321 -4.94 -6.74 8.55
CA LEU A 321 -4.73 -7.97 9.31
C LEU A 321 -4.99 -9.24 8.48
N ASN A 322 -5.31 -9.12 7.19
CA ASN A 322 -5.47 -10.26 6.30
C ASN A 322 -4.11 -10.73 5.77
N SER A 323 -3.57 -11.81 6.34
CA SER A 323 -2.41 -12.54 5.84
C SER A 323 -2.88 -13.88 5.24
N ARG A 324 -2.65 -14.08 3.93
CA ARG A 324 -3.22 -15.19 3.16
C ARG A 324 -2.65 -16.57 3.59
N VAL A 325 -3.51 -17.59 3.62
CA VAL A 325 -3.19 -19.02 3.70
C VAL A 325 -3.41 -19.70 2.34
N LEU A 326 -2.57 -20.69 2.01
CA LEU A 326 -2.71 -21.61 0.89
C LEU A 326 -3.47 -22.87 1.36
N ASN A 327 -4.54 -23.26 0.65
CA ASN A 327 -5.35 -24.48 0.84
C ASN A 327 -5.92 -24.75 2.26
N GLY A 328 -7.18 -24.35 2.50
CA GLY A 328 -7.97 -24.87 3.63
C GLY A 328 -9.17 -24.00 4.02
N SER A 329 -10.13 -24.60 4.72
CA SER A 329 -11.08 -23.89 5.58
C SER A 329 -10.36 -23.50 6.87
N SER A 330 -10.46 -22.24 7.29
CA SER A 330 -9.84 -21.79 8.54
C SER A 330 -10.78 -20.91 9.35
N VAL A 331 -10.64 -20.99 10.68
CA VAL A 331 -11.28 -20.06 11.61
C VAL A 331 -10.58 -18.72 11.43
N VAL A 332 -11.36 -17.69 11.16
CA VAL A 332 -10.86 -16.33 10.90
C VAL A 332 -10.26 -15.75 12.18
N SER A 333 -9.13 -15.05 12.06
CA SER A 333 -8.56 -14.22 13.14
C SER A 333 -9.18 -12.81 13.12
N GLU A 334 -9.25 -12.16 14.27
CA GLU A 334 -9.87 -10.83 14.42
C GLU A 334 -9.30 -9.82 13.41
N GLY A 335 -10.19 -9.15 12.65
CA GLY A 335 -9.81 -8.11 11.69
C GLY A 335 -9.32 -8.58 10.32
N GLN A 336 -9.26 -9.89 10.04
CA GLN A 336 -8.97 -10.40 8.69
C GLN A 336 -10.04 -9.98 7.66
N TRP A 337 -11.31 -9.82 8.08
CA TRP A 337 -12.42 -9.36 7.25
C TRP A 337 -13.10 -8.13 7.88
N PRO A 338 -12.48 -6.94 7.80
CA PRO A 338 -12.88 -5.76 8.58
C PRO A 338 -14.18 -5.09 8.08
N TRP A 339 -14.73 -5.56 6.96
CA TRP A 339 -16.02 -5.11 6.44
C TRP A 339 -17.17 -6.00 6.88
N MET A 340 -16.96 -7.08 7.63
CA MET A 340 -18.06 -7.96 8.03
C MET A 340 -18.99 -7.27 9.02
N ALA A 341 -20.28 -7.34 8.72
CA ALA A 341 -21.35 -6.82 9.54
C ALA A 341 -22.27 -7.96 9.99
N SER A 342 -22.58 -7.98 11.28
CA SER A 342 -23.63 -8.80 11.86
C SER A 342 -24.91 -7.98 11.91
N LEU A 343 -25.91 -8.39 11.16
CA LEU A 343 -27.23 -7.76 11.15
C LEU A 343 -28.11 -8.42 12.18
N GLN A 344 -28.52 -7.65 13.17
CA GLN A 344 -29.27 -8.15 14.30
C GLN A 344 -30.68 -7.57 14.33
N LYS A 345 -31.66 -8.43 14.59
CA LYS A 345 -33.02 -8.03 14.91
C LYS A 345 -33.28 -8.32 16.37
N ASN A 346 -33.69 -7.32 17.16
CA ASN A 346 -33.90 -7.45 18.60
C ASN A 346 -32.70 -8.07 19.36
N GLY A 347 -31.47 -7.76 18.94
CA GLY A 347 -30.23 -8.26 19.57
C GLY A 347 -29.84 -9.69 19.17
N GLN A 348 -30.54 -10.33 18.24
CA GLN A 348 -30.18 -11.64 17.70
C GLN A 348 -29.69 -11.53 16.27
N HIS A 349 -28.59 -12.21 15.93
CA HIS A 349 -28.08 -12.28 14.56
C HIS A 349 -29.09 -12.95 13.62
N VAL A 350 -29.42 -12.26 12.54
CA VAL A 350 -30.32 -12.75 11.49
C VAL A 350 -29.56 -12.98 10.20
N CYS A 351 -28.70 -12.02 9.80
CA CYS A 351 -27.99 -12.06 8.54
C CYS A 351 -26.57 -11.50 8.61
N GLY A 352 -25.72 -11.96 7.69
CA GLY A 352 -24.46 -11.30 7.38
C GLY A 352 -24.67 -10.07 6.51
N GLY A 353 -23.77 -9.10 6.63
CA GLY A 353 -23.71 -7.93 5.77
C GLY A 353 -22.26 -7.50 5.54
N THR A 354 -22.09 -6.49 4.70
CA THR A 354 -20.78 -5.93 4.35
C THR A 354 -20.81 -4.42 4.41
N LEU A 355 -19.89 -3.80 5.17
CA LEU A 355 -19.70 -2.35 5.18
C LEU A 355 -19.14 -1.90 3.83
N VAL A 356 -19.84 -1.02 3.13
CA VAL A 356 -19.48 -0.58 1.75
C VAL A 356 -19.18 0.92 1.67
N SER A 357 -19.60 1.69 2.66
CA SER A 357 -19.30 3.13 2.83
C SER A 357 -19.23 3.47 4.33
N LEU A 358 -18.96 4.73 4.67
CA LEU A 358 -18.98 5.19 6.06
C LEU A 358 -20.36 5.13 6.73
N ASP A 359 -21.42 5.00 5.95
CA ASP A 359 -22.81 5.15 6.42
C ASP A 359 -23.72 3.99 6.00
N SER A 360 -23.21 3.02 5.23
CA SER A 360 -24.03 1.98 4.62
C SER A 360 -23.42 0.57 4.68
N VAL A 361 -24.28 -0.41 4.96
CA VAL A 361 -24.03 -1.86 4.84
C VAL A 361 -24.89 -2.45 3.74
N LEU A 362 -24.32 -3.35 2.94
CA LEU A 362 -25.02 -4.16 1.94
C LEU A 362 -25.30 -5.56 2.50
N SER A 363 -26.48 -6.11 2.21
CA SER A 363 -26.88 -7.48 2.55
C SER A 363 -27.88 -8.05 1.54
N ASP A 364 -28.32 -9.29 1.76
CA ASP A 364 -29.35 -9.95 0.97
C ASP A 364 -30.74 -9.40 1.34
N ALA A 365 -31.58 -9.12 0.34
CA ALA A 365 -32.90 -8.54 0.55
C ALA A 365 -33.88 -9.48 1.27
N ASN A 366 -33.70 -10.80 1.17
CA ASN A 366 -34.59 -11.78 1.79
C ASN A 366 -34.53 -11.69 3.32
N CYS A 367 -33.42 -11.19 3.88
CA CYS A 367 -33.26 -10.91 5.31
C CYS A 367 -34.34 -9.95 5.87
N PHE A 368 -34.91 -9.10 5.01
CA PHE A 368 -35.82 -8.01 5.40
C PHE A 368 -37.25 -8.21 4.91
N SER A 369 -37.51 -9.30 4.17
CA SER A 369 -38.80 -9.61 3.55
C SER A 369 -39.98 -9.66 4.55
N SER A 370 -39.71 -9.97 5.82
CA SER A 370 -40.72 -10.05 6.88
C SER A 370 -40.98 -8.73 7.63
N SER A 371 -40.05 -7.76 7.62
CA SER A 371 -40.22 -6.41 8.21
C SER A 371 -38.99 -5.53 7.90
N PRO A 372 -39.12 -4.52 7.03
CA PRO A 372 -38.05 -3.57 6.75
C PRO A 372 -38.07 -2.36 7.72
N VAL A 373 -38.62 -2.52 8.94
CA VAL A 373 -38.73 -1.43 9.91
C VAL A 373 -37.33 -1.12 10.50
N PRO A 374 -36.69 0.02 10.17
CA PRO A 374 -35.28 0.26 10.50
C PRO A 374 -34.97 0.19 11.99
N SER A 375 -35.89 0.63 12.85
CA SER A 375 -35.70 0.66 14.30
C SER A 375 -35.60 -0.71 14.96
N GLU A 376 -36.01 -1.79 14.27
CA GLU A 376 -35.88 -3.16 14.76
C GLU A 376 -34.47 -3.73 14.53
N TRP A 377 -33.65 -3.05 13.71
CA TRP A 377 -32.38 -3.55 13.22
C TRP A 377 -31.19 -2.81 13.83
N THR A 378 -30.16 -3.58 14.14
CA THR A 378 -28.85 -3.08 14.57
C THR A 378 -27.76 -3.69 13.70
N VAL A 379 -26.81 -2.87 13.25
CA VAL A 379 -25.61 -3.31 12.55
C VAL A 379 -24.48 -3.39 13.57
N VAL A 380 -23.83 -4.55 13.67
CA VAL A 380 -22.66 -4.72 14.54
C VAL A 380 -21.43 -5.02 13.67
N LEU A 381 -20.41 -4.17 13.76
CA LEU A 381 -19.15 -4.25 13.02
C LEU A 381 -18.02 -4.71 13.94
N GLY A 382 -16.90 -5.18 13.37
CA GLY A 382 -15.68 -5.54 14.13
C GLY A 382 -15.82 -6.80 14.99
N ARG A 383 -16.84 -7.63 14.72
CA ARG A 383 -17.19 -8.80 15.54
C ARG A 383 -16.55 -10.07 14.98
N LEU A 384 -15.90 -10.87 15.84
CA LEU A 384 -15.39 -12.19 15.45
C LEU A 384 -16.38 -13.31 15.82
N LYS A 385 -16.92 -13.28 17.05
CA LYS A 385 -17.81 -14.33 17.59
C LYS A 385 -19.23 -13.81 17.69
N GLN A 386 -20.22 -14.62 17.28
CA GLN A 386 -21.63 -14.26 17.44
C GLN A 386 -22.02 -14.09 18.93
N ASN A 387 -21.40 -14.83 19.85
CA ASN A 387 -21.66 -14.75 21.29
C ASN A 387 -20.38 -14.40 22.08
N GLY A 388 -20.52 -13.68 23.18
CA GLY A 388 -19.41 -13.28 24.07
C GLY A 388 -18.91 -11.84 23.86
N SER A 389 -17.86 -11.47 24.60
CA SER A 389 -17.23 -10.14 24.52
C SER A 389 -16.38 -10.01 23.26
N ASN A 390 -16.59 -8.95 22.47
CA ASN A 390 -15.77 -8.60 21.30
C ASN A 390 -15.17 -7.20 21.55
N PRO A 391 -13.84 -7.07 21.77
CA PRO A 391 -13.24 -5.81 22.22
C PRO A 391 -13.24 -4.68 21.18
N PHE A 392 -13.50 -5.02 19.91
CA PHE A 392 -13.45 -4.09 18.77
C PHE A 392 -14.82 -3.81 18.14
N GLU A 393 -15.91 -4.24 18.80
CA GLU A 393 -17.23 -4.15 18.22
C GLU A 393 -17.82 -2.74 18.28
N VAL A 394 -18.48 -2.34 17.19
CA VAL A 394 -19.23 -1.08 17.13
C VAL A 394 -20.66 -1.42 16.72
N SER A 395 -21.62 -1.04 17.57
CA SER A 395 -23.05 -1.21 17.32
C SER A 395 -23.66 0.09 16.79
N LEU A 396 -24.34 0.00 15.66
CA LEU A 396 -24.92 1.12 14.92
C LEU A 396 -26.42 0.91 14.74
N LYS A 397 -27.20 1.95 15.06
CA LYS A 397 -28.65 1.95 14.84
C LYS A 397 -28.98 2.19 13.38
N VAL A 398 -29.81 1.33 12.81
CA VAL A 398 -30.27 1.47 11.43
C VAL A 398 -31.35 2.56 11.37
N THR A 399 -31.20 3.45 10.40
CA THR A 399 -32.10 4.58 10.15
C THR A 399 -32.96 4.39 8.91
N ASN A 400 -32.46 3.65 7.93
CA ASN A 400 -33.18 3.38 6.70
C ASN A 400 -32.77 2.01 6.13
N ILE A 401 -33.71 1.33 5.49
CA ILE A 401 -33.49 0.05 4.79
C ILE A 401 -34.10 0.20 3.40
N THR A 402 -33.26 0.13 2.37
CA THR A 402 -33.68 0.21 0.97
C THR A 402 -33.47 -1.13 0.29
N LEU A 403 -34.52 -1.69 -0.29
CA LEU A 403 -34.44 -2.91 -1.10
C LEU A 403 -34.31 -2.50 -2.57
N SER A 404 -33.49 -3.21 -3.34
CA SER A 404 -33.39 -2.96 -4.78
C SER A 404 -34.69 -3.32 -5.50
N ASN A 405 -34.99 -2.64 -6.61
CA ASN A 405 -36.21 -2.86 -7.39
C ASN A 405 -36.11 -4.03 -8.39
N GLN A 406 -35.04 -4.83 -8.32
CA GLN A 406 -34.85 -6.00 -9.19
C GLN A 406 -35.68 -7.21 -8.75
N THR A 407 -35.98 -8.11 -9.70
CA THR A 407 -36.73 -9.35 -9.44
C THR A 407 -35.79 -10.52 -9.21
N GLY A 408 -36.06 -11.38 -8.22
CA GLY A 408 -35.25 -12.57 -7.91
C GLY A 408 -34.34 -12.37 -6.69
N SER A 409 -33.17 -13.01 -6.68
CA SER A 409 -32.13 -12.77 -5.66
C SER A 409 -31.69 -11.31 -5.70
N ASN A 410 -31.74 -10.63 -4.56
CA ASN A 410 -31.74 -9.17 -4.55
C ASN A 410 -30.97 -8.62 -3.34
N VAL A 411 -30.58 -7.35 -3.40
CA VAL A 411 -29.75 -6.69 -2.39
C VAL A 411 -30.54 -5.69 -1.57
N ALA A 412 -30.15 -5.54 -0.32
CA ALA A 412 -30.62 -4.51 0.60
C ALA A 412 -29.46 -3.60 1.03
N VAL A 413 -29.75 -2.31 1.15
CA VAL A 413 -28.84 -1.29 1.69
C VAL A 413 -29.41 -0.78 3.00
N LEU A 414 -28.63 -0.92 4.07
CA LEU A 414 -28.96 -0.43 5.41
C LEU A 414 -28.11 0.81 5.67
N GLN A 415 -28.76 1.93 5.98
CA GLN A 415 -28.09 3.18 6.34
C GLN A 415 -28.19 3.41 7.84
N PHE A 416 -27.14 3.95 8.45
CA PHE A 416 -27.10 4.22 9.88
C PHE A 416 -26.68 5.67 10.17
N SER A 417 -27.04 6.16 11.37
CA SER A 417 -26.97 7.59 11.72
C SER A 417 -25.57 8.12 12.02
N ASN A 418 -24.64 7.24 12.43
CA ASN A 418 -23.31 7.63 12.86
C ASN A 418 -22.25 6.79 12.15
N ASN A 419 -21.20 7.44 11.64
CA ASN A 419 -20.11 6.75 10.99
C ASN A 419 -19.28 5.97 12.03
N PRO A 420 -18.96 4.68 11.81
CA PRO A 420 -18.08 3.96 12.70
C PRO A 420 -16.65 4.51 12.62
N PRO A 421 -15.88 4.46 13.72
CA PRO A 421 -14.46 4.76 13.68
C PRO A 421 -13.73 3.73 12.82
N LEU A 422 -13.07 4.18 11.76
CA LEU A 422 -12.27 3.30 10.90
C LEU A 422 -10.98 2.88 11.61
N ASN A 423 -10.70 1.58 11.63
CA ASN A 423 -9.51 0.99 12.25
C ASN A 423 -9.17 -0.35 11.56
N ASN A 424 -8.22 -1.14 12.09
CA ASN A 424 -7.83 -2.42 11.48
C ASN A 424 -8.94 -3.50 11.45
N TYR A 425 -10.03 -3.30 12.21
CA TYR A 425 -11.14 -4.23 12.37
C TYR A 425 -12.44 -3.73 11.71
N ILE A 426 -12.50 -2.44 11.36
CA ILE A 426 -13.66 -1.80 10.72
C ILE A 426 -13.18 -0.95 9.54
N GLN A 427 -13.42 -1.44 8.32
CA GLN A 427 -13.10 -0.76 7.06
C GLN A 427 -14.17 -1.09 6.01
N PRO A 428 -14.56 -0.15 5.12
CA PRO A 428 -15.46 -0.46 4.04
C PRO A 428 -14.75 -1.30 2.96
N ILE A 429 -15.47 -2.22 2.31
CA ILE A 429 -14.99 -2.92 1.11
C ILE A 429 -15.31 -2.10 -0.15
N CYS A 430 -14.51 -2.28 -1.21
CA CYS A 430 -14.85 -1.70 -2.51
C CYS A 430 -15.89 -2.57 -3.22
N LEU A 431 -16.94 -1.93 -3.72
CA LEU A 431 -17.88 -2.55 -4.65
C LEU A 431 -17.28 -2.61 -6.05
N ASP A 432 -17.70 -3.60 -6.84
CA ASP A 432 -17.33 -3.64 -8.25
C ASP A 432 -18.02 -2.50 -9.02
N ASN A 433 -17.52 -2.23 -10.23
CA ASN A 433 -18.06 -1.22 -11.12
C ASN A 433 -18.48 -1.85 -12.45
N GLY A 434 -19.27 -2.93 -12.39
CA GLY A 434 -19.79 -3.64 -13.57
C GLY A 434 -18.76 -4.56 -14.25
N ARG A 435 -17.86 -5.16 -13.48
CA ARG A 435 -16.87 -6.11 -14.00
C ARG A 435 -17.48 -7.52 -14.09
N THR A 436 -17.09 -8.28 -15.11
CA THR A 436 -17.38 -9.72 -15.19
C THR A 436 -16.20 -10.54 -14.67
N TYR A 437 -16.49 -11.67 -14.03
CA TYR A 437 -15.49 -12.57 -13.48
C TYR A 437 -15.48 -13.88 -14.28
N PRO A 438 -14.38 -14.22 -14.97
CA PRO A 438 -14.28 -15.46 -15.72
C PRO A 438 -14.46 -16.71 -14.86
N VAL A 439 -15.01 -17.79 -15.44
CA VAL A 439 -15.03 -19.12 -14.80
C VAL A 439 -13.60 -19.51 -14.40
N GLY A 440 -13.45 -20.04 -13.19
CA GLY A 440 -12.16 -20.38 -12.58
C GLY A 440 -11.52 -19.25 -11.76
N THR A 441 -12.09 -18.03 -11.77
CA THR A 441 -11.59 -16.93 -10.92
C THR A 441 -11.71 -17.32 -9.45
N THR A 442 -10.59 -17.30 -8.72
CA THR A 442 -10.57 -17.53 -7.28
C THR A 442 -11.22 -16.37 -6.51
N CYS A 443 -12.14 -16.69 -5.62
CA CYS A 443 -12.81 -15.75 -4.73
C CYS A 443 -12.95 -16.35 -3.32
N TRP A 444 -13.45 -15.54 -2.38
CA TRP A 444 -13.62 -15.95 -0.99
C TRP A 444 -15.03 -15.59 -0.52
N ALA A 445 -15.62 -16.49 0.27
CA ALA A 445 -16.82 -16.23 1.02
C ALA A 445 -16.47 -16.23 2.51
N ALA A 446 -16.99 -15.26 3.27
CA ALA A 446 -16.81 -15.20 4.71
C ALA A 446 -18.18 -15.06 5.40
N GLY A 447 -18.36 -15.76 6.51
CA GLY A 447 -19.64 -15.78 7.22
C GLY A 447 -19.56 -16.54 8.54
N TRP A 448 -20.57 -16.37 9.39
CA TRP A 448 -20.68 -17.11 10.64
C TRP A 448 -21.44 -18.42 10.42
N SER A 449 -20.95 -19.52 11.02
CA SER A 449 -21.63 -20.82 10.97
C SER A 449 -22.94 -20.82 11.77
N SER A 450 -23.95 -21.55 11.30
CA SER A 450 -25.18 -21.81 12.06
C SER A 450 -24.91 -22.74 13.24
N GLY A 451 -24.87 -22.21 14.46
CA GLY A 451 -24.65 -22.96 15.70
C GLY A 451 -24.53 -22.04 16.92
N GLN A 452 -24.70 -22.55 18.14
CA GLN A 452 -24.64 -21.78 19.38
C GLN A 452 -23.24 -21.17 19.60
N GLY A 453 -23.00 -19.98 19.04
CA GLY A 453 -21.75 -19.23 19.19
C GLY A 453 -20.85 -19.19 17.95
N GLY A 454 -21.43 -19.23 16.74
CA GLY A 454 -20.69 -19.22 15.47
C GLY A 454 -19.53 -18.23 15.43
N VAL A 455 -18.34 -18.73 15.09
CA VAL A 455 -17.15 -17.92 14.83
C VAL A 455 -17.12 -17.59 13.34
N LEU A 456 -16.59 -16.42 12.97
CA LEU A 456 -16.41 -16.06 11.56
C LEU A 456 -15.49 -17.08 10.89
N GLN A 457 -15.92 -17.60 9.76
CA GLN A 457 -15.20 -18.56 8.92
C GLN A 457 -14.97 -17.95 7.54
N GLU A 458 -13.91 -18.38 6.88
CA GLU A 458 -13.61 -18.03 5.49
C GLU A 458 -13.47 -19.29 4.64
N PHE A 459 -13.89 -19.18 3.39
CA PHE A 459 -13.88 -20.25 2.41
C PHE A 459 -13.32 -19.71 1.09
N GLN A 460 -12.25 -20.32 0.61
CA GLN A 460 -11.81 -20.11 -0.77
C GLN A 460 -12.70 -20.91 -1.72
N THR A 461 -13.15 -20.27 -2.78
CA THR A 461 -14.00 -20.86 -3.83
C THR A 461 -13.59 -20.30 -5.19
N SER A 462 -14.19 -20.81 -6.26
CA SER A 462 -13.92 -20.35 -7.63
C SER A 462 -15.22 -20.13 -8.39
N VAL A 463 -15.26 -19.11 -9.23
CA VAL A 463 -16.41 -18.79 -10.09
C VAL A 463 -16.68 -19.96 -11.05
N LEU A 464 -17.96 -20.34 -11.19
CA LEU A 464 -18.45 -21.39 -12.06
C LEU A 464 -19.52 -20.87 -13.03
N GLU A 465 -19.78 -21.65 -14.07
CA GLU A 465 -20.94 -21.44 -14.93
C GLU A 465 -22.22 -21.86 -14.17
N CYS A 466 -23.20 -20.97 -14.12
CA CYS A 466 -24.46 -21.26 -13.45
C CYS A 466 -25.32 -22.27 -14.24
N PRO A 467 -25.95 -23.27 -13.58
CA PRO A 467 -26.85 -24.21 -14.26
C PRO A 467 -28.08 -23.51 -14.88
N ARG A 468 -28.41 -23.82 -16.14
CA ARG A 468 -29.68 -23.41 -16.78
C ARG A 468 -30.80 -24.40 -16.43
N PRO A 469 -32.08 -23.97 -16.28
CA PRO A 469 -32.65 -22.67 -16.62
C PRO A 469 -32.83 -21.71 -15.44
N THR A 470 -32.28 -22.04 -14.26
CA THR A 470 -32.61 -21.39 -12.97
C THR A 470 -31.79 -20.14 -12.65
N ALA A 471 -30.73 -19.84 -13.42
CA ALA A 471 -29.93 -18.65 -13.20
C ALA A 471 -30.38 -17.49 -14.11
N ALA A 472 -30.89 -16.42 -13.49
CA ALA A 472 -30.99 -15.12 -14.14
C ALA A 472 -29.57 -14.65 -14.55
N ASN A 473 -29.47 -13.79 -15.56
CA ASN A 473 -28.19 -13.19 -16.01
C ASN A 473 -27.46 -12.39 -14.91
N ASP A 474 -28.10 -12.20 -13.75
CA ASP A 474 -27.65 -11.38 -12.63
C ASP A 474 -27.04 -12.23 -11.49
N SER A 475 -26.86 -13.54 -11.68
CA SER A 475 -26.30 -14.45 -10.68
C SER A 475 -24.82 -14.78 -10.93
N ILE A 476 -24.04 -14.88 -9.84
CA ILE A 476 -22.68 -15.45 -9.85
C ILE A 476 -22.73 -16.79 -9.12
N CYS A 477 -22.27 -17.85 -9.77
CA CYS A 477 -22.16 -19.18 -9.16
C CYS A 477 -20.71 -19.49 -8.79
N THR A 478 -20.50 -20.23 -7.71
CA THR A 478 -19.17 -20.65 -7.26
C THR A 478 -19.15 -22.15 -6.94
N THR A 479 -17.96 -22.72 -6.77
CA THR A 479 -17.84 -24.10 -6.25
C THR A 479 -18.51 -24.21 -4.88
N VAL A 480 -19.17 -25.34 -4.62
CA VAL A 480 -19.84 -25.59 -3.33
C VAL A 480 -18.80 -25.65 -2.22
N PHE A 481 -19.06 -24.93 -1.14
CA PHE A 481 -18.31 -25.02 0.12
C PHE A 481 -19.29 -25.39 1.25
N THR A 482 -18.88 -26.28 2.13
CA THR A 482 -19.69 -26.69 3.29
C THR A 482 -19.42 -25.77 4.47
N LEU A 483 -20.47 -25.15 5.01
CA LEU A 483 -20.38 -24.47 6.30
C LEU A 483 -20.09 -25.53 7.38
N THR A 484 -18.90 -25.48 7.98
CA THR A 484 -18.55 -26.35 9.10
C THR A 484 -19.31 -25.93 10.35
N GLU A 485 -20.21 -26.78 10.84
CA GLU A 485 -20.72 -26.69 12.22
C GLU A 485 -19.54 -26.95 13.16
N VAL A 486 -19.09 -25.91 13.87
CA VAL A 486 -18.15 -26.08 14.97
C VAL A 486 -18.98 -26.64 16.14
N LYS A 487 -18.76 -27.91 16.46
CA LYS A 487 -19.36 -28.56 17.64
C LYS A 487 -18.80 -28.02 18.94
#